data_AF-A0A5P2AWB3-F1
#
_entry.id   AF-A0A5P2AWB3-F1
#
_cell.length_a   1.000
_cell.length_b   1.000
_cell.length_c   1.000
_cell.angle_alpha   90.00
_cell.angle_beta   90.00
_cell.angle_gamma   90.00
#
_symmetry.space_group_name_H-M   'P 1'
#
loop_
_entity.id
_entity.type
_entity.pdbx_description
1 polymer ?
#
loop_
_entity_poly.entity_id
_entity_poly.type
_entity_poly.pdbx_seq_one_letter_code
_entity_poly.pdbx_strand_id
1 'polypeptide(L)'
;MRRGLVHALAWSLATGAAVTLSWWGVHTVLSGTVYDPPLAVPLPAGTTEDAPTAAGGDPLTSSTRRPGTPTTSPSPRTSTPGAERTASAAPSSTPAATPADRPGSTTTAPATTTPPPATAPASAPPSSVKSYTVDGGRVTFDLGETSAELVSATPASGWQMQVWKQPTWIRVTFTKDGRELSVFCLWHDSAPRVEIEDRAT
;
A
#
# COMPACT_ATOMS: atom_id res chain seq x y z
N MET A 1 16.74 52.05 -22.63
CA MET A 1 15.51 51.32 -22.22
C MET A 1 15.15 50.15 -23.15
N ARG A 2 15.20 50.29 -24.48
CA ARG A 2 14.83 49.21 -25.43
C ARG A 2 15.67 47.91 -25.31
N ARG A 3 16.97 48.01 -25.03
CA ARG A 3 17.88 46.85 -24.93
C ARG A 3 17.60 45.92 -23.74
N GLY A 4 17.18 46.47 -22.60
CA GLY A 4 16.79 45.66 -21.43
C GLY A 4 15.49 44.88 -21.65
N LEU A 5 14.55 45.49 -22.38
CA LEU A 5 13.27 44.86 -22.74
C LEU A 5 13.47 43.66 -23.68
N VAL A 6 14.39 43.78 -24.65
CA VAL A 6 14.73 42.67 -25.56
C VAL A 6 15.43 41.53 -24.83
N HIS A 7 16.34 41.82 -23.88
CA HIS A 7 16.99 40.78 -23.07
C HIS A 7 16.01 40.05 -22.14
N ALA A 8 15.11 40.79 -21.48
CA ALA A 8 14.09 40.17 -20.65
C ALA A 8 13.17 39.26 -21.50
N LEU A 9 12.78 39.71 -22.69
CA LEU A 9 11.92 38.94 -23.59
C LEU A 9 12.62 37.69 -24.14
N ALA A 10 13.90 37.81 -24.49
CA ALA A 10 14.73 36.67 -24.91
C ALA A 10 14.93 35.66 -23.77
N TRP A 11 15.19 36.13 -22.56
CA TRP A 11 15.33 35.28 -21.37
C TRP A 11 14.03 34.53 -21.03
N SER A 12 12.88 35.22 -21.10
CA SER A 12 11.57 34.60 -20.90
C SER A 12 11.27 33.54 -21.97
N LEU A 13 11.57 33.82 -23.25
CA LEU A 13 11.41 32.85 -24.33
C LEU A 13 12.28 31.61 -24.13
N ALA A 14 13.55 31.80 -23.76
CA ALA A 14 14.47 30.70 -23.51
C ALA A 14 14.00 29.81 -22.35
N THR A 15 13.50 30.42 -21.26
CA THR A 15 13.00 29.68 -20.10
C THR A 15 11.69 28.96 -20.42
N GLY A 16 10.79 29.61 -21.16
CA GLY A 16 9.57 28.98 -21.66
C GLY A 16 9.86 27.76 -22.52
N ALA A 17 10.81 27.86 -23.46
CA ALA A 17 11.23 26.74 -24.30
C ALA A 17 11.85 25.59 -23.50
N ALA A 18 12.66 25.88 -22.48
CA ALA A 18 13.24 24.86 -21.61
C ALA A 18 12.15 24.10 -20.82
N VAL A 19 11.17 24.81 -20.27
CA VAL A 19 10.06 24.21 -19.52
C VAL A 19 9.17 23.36 -20.42
N THR A 20 8.86 23.82 -21.64
CA THR A 20 8.04 23.03 -22.58
C THR A 20 8.76 21.77 -23.04
N LEU A 21 10.08 21.83 -23.30
CA LEU A 21 10.88 20.66 -23.63
C LEU A 21 10.98 19.67 -22.46
N SER A 22 11.14 20.16 -21.23
CA SER A 22 11.15 19.32 -20.03
C SER A 22 9.80 18.62 -19.81
N TRP A 23 8.70 19.36 -19.96
CA TRP A 23 7.35 18.79 -19.88
C TRP A 23 7.13 17.71 -20.96
N TRP A 24 7.48 18.00 -22.21
CA TRP A 24 7.32 17.03 -23.31
C TRP A 24 8.14 15.76 -23.07
N GLY A 25 9.39 15.88 -22.62
CA GLY A 25 10.27 14.73 -22.36
C GLY A 25 9.78 13.83 -21.21
N VAL A 26 9.27 14.43 -20.12
CA VAL A 26 8.71 13.66 -19.00
C VAL A 26 7.39 13.02 -19.41
N HIS A 27 6.51 13.76 -20.08
CA HIS A 27 5.20 13.26 -20.49
C HIS A 27 5.31 12.11 -21.50
N THR A 28 6.25 12.14 -22.45
CA THR A 28 6.43 11.04 -23.41
C THR A 28 6.90 9.74 -22.76
N VAL A 29 7.76 9.79 -21.75
CA VAL A 29 8.18 8.58 -21.01
C VAL A 29 7.00 7.96 -20.26
N LEU A 30 6.21 8.81 -19.59
CA LEU A 30 5.02 8.38 -18.84
C LEU A 30 3.89 7.88 -19.75
N SER A 31 3.68 8.48 -20.92
CA SER A 31 2.69 8.03 -21.91
C SER A 31 3.17 6.84 -22.76
N GLY A 32 4.50 6.67 -22.91
CA GLY A 32 5.11 5.57 -23.65
C GLY A 32 5.12 4.25 -22.90
N THR A 33 4.95 4.26 -21.57
CA THR A 33 4.56 3.07 -20.81
C THR A 33 3.06 2.87 -20.98
N VAL A 34 2.67 2.35 -22.14
CA VAL A 34 1.41 1.64 -22.30
C VAL A 34 1.38 0.61 -21.17
N TYR A 35 0.68 1.00 -20.11
CA TYR A 35 0.12 0.12 -19.11
C TYR A 35 -0.50 -1.02 -19.90
N ASP A 36 0.09 -2.21 -19.85
CA ASP A 36 -0.54 -3.42 -20.36
C ASP A 36 -1.49 -3.88 -19.25
N PRO A 37 -2.79 -3.51 -19.29
CA PRO A 37 -3.72 -4.08 -18.34
C PRO A 37 -3.71 -5.60 -18.54
N PRO A 38 -3.64 -6.41 -17.46
CA PRO A 38 -3.63 -7.85 -17.63
C PRO A 38 -4.88 -8.30 -18.39
N LEU A 39 -4.69 -8.72 -19.65
CA LEU A 39 -5.74 -9.33 -20.45
C LEU A 39 -6.14 -10.61 -19.75
N ALA A 40 -7.37 -10.64 -19.23
CA ALA A 40 -7.96 -11.83 -18.65
C ALA A 40 -7.96 -12.95 -19.70
N VAL A 41 -7.25 -14.04 -19.41
CA VAL A 41 -7.32 -15.27 -20.19
C VAL A 41 -8.79 -15.77 -20.11
N PRO A 42 -9.48 -15.98 -21.24
CA PRO A 42 -10.79 -16.59 -21.23
C PRO A 42 -10.70 -18.00 -20.63
N LEU A 43 -11.29 -18.18 -19.44
CA LEU A 43 -11.56 -19.51 -18.92
C LEU A 43 -12.64 -20.13 -19.83
N PRO A 44 -12.45 -21.36 -20.36
CA PRO A 44 -13.52 -22.07 -21.04
C PRO A 44 -14.66 -22.29 -20.04
N ALA A 45 -15.72 -21.47 -20.16
CA ALA A 45 -16.96 -21.72 -19.47
C ALA A 45 -17.52 -23.04 -19.99
N GLY A 46 -17.62 -24.03 -19.09
CA GLY A 46 -18.25 -25.30 -19.40
C GLY A 46 -19.67 -25.09 -19.94
N THR A 47 -19.94 -25.70 -21.08
CA THR A 47 -21.21 -26.35 -21.45
C THR A 47 -22.48 -25.83 -20.79
N THR A 48 -23.28 -25.10 -21.55
CA THR A 48 -24.74 -25.26 -21.54
C THR A 48 -25.21 -25.11 -22.99
N GLU A 49 -25.14 -26.22 -23.72
CA GLU A 49 -25.85 -26.37 -24.99
C GLU A 49 -27.32 -26.56 -24.67
N ASP A 50 -28.13 -25.56 -24.99
CA ASP A 50 -29.56 -25.76 -25.24
C ASP A 50 -29.66 -26.39 -26.63
N ALA A 51 -29.74 -27.71 -26.68
CA ALA A 51 -29.92 -28.48 -27.92
C ALA A 51 -31.36 -28.28 -28.44
N PRO A 52 -31.56 -28.34 -29.76
CA PRO A 52 -31.96 -29.65 -30.28
C PRO A 52 -31.37 -29.93 -31.66
N THR A 53 -30.69 -31.07 -31.82
CA THR A 53 -30.95 -32.08 -32.88
C THR A 53 -29.93 -33.22 -32.75
N ALA A 54 -30.46 -34.43 -32.77
CA ALA A 54 -29.83 -35.74 -32.64
C ALA A 54 -28.45 -35.93 -33.28
N ALA A 55 -27.50 -36.46 -32.49
CA ALA A 55 -26.64 -37.60 -32.83
C ALA A 55 -25.79 -37.96 -31.60
N GLY A 56 -25.71 -39.24 -31.28
CA GLY A 56 -25.19 -39.75 -30.02
C GLY A 56 -23.70 -39.57 -29.77
N GLY A 57 -23.34 -39.67 -28.49
CA GLY A 57 -21.96 -39.78 -28.02
C GLY A 57 -21.86 -39.47 -26.53
N ASP A 58 -22.12 -40.48 -25.68
CA ASP A 58 -21.71 -40.46 -24.27
C ASP A 58 -20.23 -40.07 -24.13
N PRO A 59 -19.86 -39.03 -23.36
CA PRO A 59 -18.47 -38.89 -22.94
C PRO A 59 -18.19 -39.93 -21.84
N LEU A 60 -17.60 -41.04 -22.28
CA LEU A 60 -17.05 -42.08 -21.41
C LEU A 60 -16.16 -41.45 -20.33
N THR A 61 -16.56 -41.66 -19.08
CA THR A 61 -15.70 -41.54 -17.91
C THR A 61 -14.49 -42.44 -18.12
N SER A 62 -13.32 -41.85 -18.39
CA SER A 62 -12.06 -42.59 -18.49
C SER A 62 -11.60 -43.01 -17.09
N SER A 63 -12.13 -44.14 -16.65
CA SER A 63 -11.72 -44.90 -15.50
C SER A 63 -10.38 -45.57 -15.81
N THR A 64 -9.27 -45.08 -15.24
CA THR A 64 -8.01 -45.84 -15.25
C THR A 64 -8.09 -46.91 -14.17
N ARG A 65 -8.74 -48.05 -14.46
CA ARG A 65 -8.53 -49.31 -13.74
C ARG A 65 -7.64 -50.22 -14.57
N ARG A 66 -6.48 -50.57 -14.01
CA ARG A 66 -5.64 -51.68 -14.47
C ARG A 66 -6.02 -52.96 -13.69
N PRO A 67 -6.39 -54.08 -14.33
CA PRO A 67 -6.69 -55.35 -13.62
C PRO A 67 -5.50 -56.32 -13.54
N GLY A 68 -5.48 -57.12 -12.45
CA GLY A 68 -4.81 -58.44 -12.33
C GLY A 68 -3.67 -58.54 -11.30
N THR A 69 -3.87 -58.71 -9.97
CA THR A 69 -4.21 -59.91 -9.14
C THR A 69 -2.98 -60.81 -8.78
N PRO A 70 -3.07 -61.74 -7.79
CA PRO A 70 -3.19 -61.56 -6.32
C PRO A 70 -2.09 -62.36 -5.54
N THR A 71 -1.95 -62.19 -4.21
CA THR A 71 -1.57 -63.24 -3.21
C THR A 71 -1.32 -62.66 -1.80
N THR A 72 -2.29 -62.96 -0.91
CA THR A 72 -2.16 -63.48 0.47
C THR A 72 -1.51 -62.65 1.61
N SER A 73 -2.39 -62.26 2.55
CA SER A 73 -2.21 -61.92 3.99
C SER A 73 -1.69 -63.14 4.81
N PRO A 74 -1.39 -63.15 6.14
CA PRO A 74 -1.60 -62.14 7.22
C PRO A 74 -0.37 -61.92 8.16
N SER A 75 -0.31 -60.91 9.05
CA SER A 75 -0.87 -60.95 10.41
C SER A 75 -0.42 -59.73 11.26
N PRO A 76 -1.04 -59.47 12.44
CA PRO A 76 -1.14 -58.17 13.10
C PRO A 76 -0.31 -58.03 14.39
N ARG A 77 -0.22 -56.80 14.93
CA ARG A 77 -0.20 -56.46 16.38
C ARG A 77 -0.31 -54.92 16.54
N THR A 78 -1.37 -54.36 17.15
CA THR A 78 -1.54 -54.05 18.60
C THR A 78 -0.40 -53.14 19.11
N SER A 79 -0.56 -51.92 19.65
CA SER A 79 -1.54 -51.36 20.60
C SER A 79 -1.32 -49.84 20.74
N THR A 80 -2.41 -49.06 20.69
CA THR A 80 -2.98 -48.10 21.67
C THR A 80 -2.11 -47.35 22.73
N PRO A 81 -2.66 -46.36 23.46
CA PRO A 81 -2.54 -44.91 23.25
C PRO A 81 -1.82 -44.18 24.42
N GLY A 82 -1.57 -42.87 24.32
CA GLY A 82 -1.06 -42.12 25.48
C GLY A 82 -1.13 -40.62 25.31
N ALA A 83 -2.16 -40.02 25.90
CA ALA A 83 -2.25 -38.60 26.17
C ALA A 83 -1.29 -38.22 27.30
N GLU A 84 -0.65 -37.06 27.23
CA GLU A 84 -0.25 -36.36 28.45
C GLU A 84 -0.37 -34.85 28.28
N ARG A 85 -1.40 -34.32 28.94
CA ARG A 85 -1.51 -32.92 29.33
C ARG A 85 -0.49 -32.67 30.44
N THR A 86 0.29 -31.60 30.33
CA THR A 86 0.79 -30.92 31.54
C THR A 86 0.54 -29.43 31.42
N ALA A 87 -0.17 -28.91 32.43
CA ALA A 87 -0.53 -27.54 32.63
C ALA A 87 0.58 -26.77 33.36
N SER A 88 0.31 -25.47 33.61
CA SER A 88 1.00 -24.56 34.56
C SER A 88 2.26 -23.87 34.00
N ALA A 89 2.46 -22.55 34.07
CA ALA A 89 1.78 -21.46 34.77
C ALA A 89 2.10 -20.11 34.07
N ALA A 90 1.18 -19.15 34.16
CA ALA A 90 1.46 -17.73 33.95
C ALA A 90 2.09 -17.12 35.25
N PRO A 91 2.19 -15.79 35.36
CA PRO A 91 3.20 -14.87 34.85
C PRO A 91 4.12 -14.37 35.99
N SER A 92 5.26 -13.75 35.67
CA SER A 92 5.95 -12.89 36.65
C SER A 92 6.47 -11.62 36.00
N SER A 93 5.78 -10.54 36.36
CA SER A 93 6.26 -9.17 36.52
C SER A 93 7.62 -9.16 37.23
N THR A 94 8.47 -8.15 37.12
CA THR A 94 8.27 -6.73 37.50
C THR A 94 9.58 -5.95 37.16
N PRO A 95 9.80 -4.68 37.57
CA PRO A 95 10.10 -3.59 36.65
C PRO A 95 11.53 -3.02 36.81
N ALA A 96 11.96 -2.17 35.89
CA ALA A 96 13.05 -1.23 36.16
C ALA A 96 12.71 0.14 35.59
N ALA A 97 11.84 0.85 36.31
CA ALA A 97 11.96 2.29 36.49
C ALA A 97 13.12 2.49 37.51
N THR A 98 13.97 3.52 37.54
CA THR A 98 13.88 4.96 37.24
C THR A 98 15.35 5.50 37.30
N PRO A 99 15.63 6.76 37.68
CA PRO A 99 15.88 7.99 36.90
C PRO A 99 17.36 8.47 36.85
N ALA A 100 17.56 9.58 36.10
CA ALA A 100 18.59 10.61 36.30
C ALA A 100 20.04 10.19 35.95
N ASP A 101 20.90 11.03 35.36
CA ASP A 101 21.09 12.45 35.62
C ASP A 101 21.81 13.14 34.45
N ARG A 102 21.51 14.43 34.31
CA ARG A 102 22.26 15.43 33.53
C ARG A 102 23.39 15.95 34.43
N PRO A 103 24.64 16.16 33.96
CA PRO A 103 25.08 17.46 33.40
C PRO A 103 26.19 17.31 32.34
N GLY A 104 26.57 18.28 31.49
CA GLY A 104 26.20 19.68 31.28
C GLY A 104 27.09 20.26 30.16
N SER A 105 26.52 21.21 29.42
CA SER A 105 27.11 22.41 28.80
C SER A 105 28.55 22.40 28.23
N THR A 106 28.70 22.69 26.94
CA THR A 106 29.29 23.98 26.46
C THR A 106 29.06 24.20 24.95
N THR A 107 28.33 25.28 24.65
CA THR A 107 28.54 26.30 23.61
C THR A 107 29.18 25.94 22.26
N THR A 108 28.39 26.07 21.18
CA THR A 108 28.72 26.95 20.03
C THR A 108 27.42 27.44 19.37
N ALA A 109 27.15 28.74 19.43
CA ALA A 109 26.13 29.41 18.62
C ALA A 109 26.62 29.53 17.16
N PRO A 110 25.71 29.54 16.15
CA PRO A 110 25.42 30.85 15.57
C PRO A 110 23.97 31.06 15.07
N ALA A 111 23.63 32.35 14.99
CA ALA A 111 22.66 33.01 14.13
C ALA A 111 21.15 32.71 14.32
N THR A 112 20.50 33.62 15.04
CA THR A 112 19.11 34.05 14.84
C THR A 112 18.82 34.33 13.36
N THR A 113 18.14 33.40 12.69
CA THR A 113 17.32 33.71 11.52
C THR A 113 15.87 33.85 11.99
N THR A 114 15.46 35.11 12.14
CA THR A 114 14.06 35.52 12.23
C THR A 114 13.28 34.86 11.08
N PRO A 115 12.27 34.02 11.34
CA PRO A 115 11.37 33.58 10.29
C PRO A 115 10.60 34.81 9.76
N PRO A 116 10.42 34.97 8.43
CA PRO A 116 9.59 36.05 7.90
C PRO A 116 8.17 35.92 8.49
N PRO A 117 7.43 37.04 8.69
CA PRO A 117 6.05 36.95 9.13
C PRO A 117 5.27 36.14 8.10
N ALA A 118 4.83 34.95 8.52
CA ALA A 118 3.92 34.15 7.72
C ALA A 118 2.66 34.99 7.52
N THR A 119 2.42 35.41 6.28
CA THR A 119 1.11 35.92 5.85
C THR A 119 0.11 34.84 6.21
N ALA A 120 -0.68 35.05 7.25
CA ALA A 120 -1.74 34.14 7.64
C ALA A 120 -2.67 33.96 6.43
N PRO A 121 -2.83 32.75 5.87
CA PRO A 121 -3.87 32.55 4.88
C PRO A 121 -5.21 32.75 5.58
N ALA A 122 -6.09 33.48 4.89
CA ALA A 122 -7.47 33.68 5.28
C ALA A 122 -8.11 32.35 5.67
N SER A 123 -8.87 32.36 6.78
CA SER A 123 -9.73 31.31 7.32
C SER A 123 -9.77 30.03 6.48
N ALA A 124 -8.82 29.14 6.73
CA ALA A 124 -8.92 27.76 6.25
C ALA A 124 -10.14 27.12 6.95
N PRO A 125 -10.91 26.24 6.26
CA PRO A 125 -11.91 25.42 6.93
C PRO A 125 -11.25 24.63 8.07
N PRO A 126 -12.01 24.16 9.08
CA PRO A 126 -11.44 23.40 10.19
C PRO A 126 -10.88 22.07 9.67
N SER A 127 -9.60 22.05 9.31
CA SER A 127 -8.87 20.84 8.93
C SER A 127 -7.97 20.39 10.09
N SER A 128 -7.83 19.08 10.24
CA SER A 128 -7.04 18.47 11.29
C SER A 128 -6.00 17.54 10.69
N VAL A 129 -4.72 17.86 10.90
CA VAL A 129 -3.62 17.02 10.46
C VAL A 129 -3.47 15.85 11.43
N LYS A 130 -3.58 14.62 10.94
CA LYS A 130 -3.40 13.38 11.72
C LYS A 130 -2.34 12.47 11.10
N SER A 131 -1.43 12.01 11.95
CA SER A 131 -0.41 11.02 11.59
C SER A 131 -0.77 9.63 12.12
N TYR A 132 -0.67 8.64 11.25
CA TYR A 132 -0.88 7.22 11.49
C TYR A 132 0.45 6.50 11.36
N THR A 133 0.88 5.82 12.42
CA THR A 133 2.10 5.02 12.43
C THR A 133 1.71 3.55 12.43
N VAL A 134 2.28 2.79 11.51
CA VAL A 134 2.01 1.37 11.26
C VAL A 134 3.34 0.65 11.06
N ASP A 135 3.35 -0.68 11.12
CA ASP A 135 4.57 -1.47 10.89
C ASP A 135 5.26 -1.12 9.56
N GLY A 136 4.45 -0.83 8.54
CA GLY A 136 4.89 -0.46 7.21
C GLY A 136 5.49 0.95 7.08
N GLY A 137 5.26 1.84 8.04
CA GLY A 137 5.74 3.23 7.97
C GLY A 137 4.83 4.24 8.68
N ARG A 138 4.88 5.48 8.21
CA ARG A 138 4.07 6.60 8.71
C ARG A 138 3.31 7.25 7.57
N VAL A 139 2.04 7.54 7.80
CA VAL A 139 1.17 8.27 6.87
C VAL A 139 0.54 9.46 7.59
N THR A 140 0.58 10.63 7.00
CA THR A 140 -0.03 11.85 7.55
C THR A 140 -1.06 12.37 6.56
N PHE A 141 -2.29 12.53 7.05
CA PHE A 141 -3.39 13.11 6.30
C PHE A 141 -3.78 14.47 6.91
N ASP A 142 -4.16 15.41 6.06
CA ASP A 142 -4.97 16.56 6.47
C ASP A 142 -6.44 16.19 6.27
N LEU A 143 -7.21 16.17 7.35
CA LEU A 143 -8.62 15.75 7.35
C LEU A 143 -9.49 17.00 7.48
N GLY A 144 -10.17 17.37 6.40
CA GLY A 144 -11.19 18.41 6.38
C GLY A 144 -12.57 17.88 6.78
N GLU A 145 -13.60 18.71 6.58
CA GLU A 145 -14.99 18.35 6.94
C GLU A 145 -15.60 17.30 5.99
N THR A 146 -15.26 17.35 4.70
CA THR A 146 -15.84 16.47 3.66
C THR A 146 -14.81 15.87 2.71
N SER A 147 -13.52 16.14 2.92
CA SER A 147 -12.41 15.66 2.09
C SER A 147 -11.12 15.52 2.90
N ALA A 148 -10.17 14.76 2.38
CA ALA A 148 -8.85 14.61 2.97
C ALA A 148 -7.74 14.73 1.91
N GLU A 149 -6.58 15.21 2.35
CA GLU A 149 -5.37 15.26 1.55
C GLU A 149 -4.25 14.43 2.19
N LEU A 150 -3.46 13.74 1.37
CA LEU A 150 -2.22 13.10 1.84
C LEU A 150 -1.11 14.14 1.90
N VAL A 151 -0.68 14.46 3.12
CA VAL A 151 0.42 15.40 3.40
C VAL A 151 1.77 14.70 3.23
N SER A 152 1.94 13.52 3.83
CA SER A 152 3.20 12.78 3.76
C SER A 152 2.98 11.28 3.94
N ALA A 153 3.78 10.45 3.26
CA ALA A 153 3.89 9.03 3.55
C ALA A 153 5.36 8.61 3.49
N THR A 154 5.82 7.86 4.50
CA THR A 154 7.22 7.44 4.62
C THR A 154 7.25 5.96 5.01
N PRO A 155 7.78 5.06 4.15
CA PRO A 155 7.89 3.65 4.50
C PRO A 155 8.93 3.43 5.60
N ALA A 156 8.70 2.39 6.38
CA ALA A 156 9.72 1.81 7.27
C ALA A 156 10.77 1.04 6.45
N SER A 157 11.94 0.81 7.04
CA SER A 157 13.04 0.12 6.36
C SER A 157 12.64 -1.28 5.88
N GLY A 158 12.93 -1.57 4.61
CA GLY A 158 12.61 -2.83 3.96
C GLY A 158 11.14 -3.00 3.54
N TRP A 159 10.30 -1.98 3.72
CA TRP A 159 8.95 -1.96 3.16
C TRP A 159 8.91 -1.17 1.85
N GLN A 160 8.18 -1.69 0.88
CA GLN A 160 7.82 -0.96 -0.34
C GLN A 160 6.53 -0.19 -0.08
N MET A 161 6.37 0.98 -0.70
CA MET A 161 5.19 1.82 -0.53
C MET A 161 4.57 2.18 -1.87
N GLN A 162 3.25 2.12 -1.95
CA GLN A 162 2.45 2.54 -3.09
C GLN A 162 1.30 3.42 -2.61
N VAL A 163 0.98 4.47 -3.39
CA VAL A 163 -0.07 5.44 -3.07
C VAL A 163 -1.04 5.53 -4.23
N TRP A 164 -2.33 5.44 -3.94
CA TRP A 164 -3.42 5.68 -4.88
C TRP A 164 -4.31 6.80 -4.34
N LYS A 165 -4.65 7.76 -5.20
CA LYS A 165 -5.53 8.87 -4.86
C LYS A 165 -6.73 8.84 -5.81
N GLN A 166 -7.91 8.96 -5.24
CA GLN A 166 -9.18 9.11 -5.94
C GLN A 166 -9.98 10.26 -5.33
N PRO A 167 -11.06 10.74 -5.98
CA PRO A 167 -11.84 11.88 -5.48
C PRO A 167 -12.45 11.68 -4.09
N THR A 168 -12.67 10.42 -3.69
CA THR A 168 -13.38 10.05 -2.45
C THR A 168 -12.56 9.13 -1.55
N TRP A 169 -11.31 8.82 -1.92
CA TRP A 169 -10.45 8.02 -1.07
C TRP A 169 -8.96 8.14 -1.44
N ILE A 170 -8.10 7.86 -0.48
CA ILE A 170 -6.66 7.68 -0.65
C ILE A 170 -6.27 6.35 -0.02
N ARG A 171 -5.48 5.54 -0.72
CA ARG A 171 -4.88 4.31 -0.18
C ARG A 171 -3.37 4.45 -0.18
N VAL A 172 -2.75 4.12 0.94
CA VAL A 172 -1.30 3.94 1.06
C VAL A 172 -1.05 2.50 1.46
N THR A 173 -0.43 1.72 0.58
CA THR A 173 -0.12 0.31 0.83
C THR A 173 1.37 0.15 1.04
N PHE A 174 1.73 -0.61 2.07
CA PHE A 174 3.08 -1.02 2.41
C PHE A 174 3.20 -2.52 2.21
N THR A 175 4.21 -2.99 1.47
CA THR A 175 4.45 -4.42 1.25
C THR A 175 5.86 -4.83 1.68
N LYS A 176 5.98 -5.99 2.32
CA LYS A 176 7.26 -6.57 2.74
C LYS A 176 7.12 -8.07 2.96
N ASP A 177 7.97 -8.87 2.32
CA ASP A 177 8.11 -10.31 2.58
C ASP A 177 6.76 -11.08 2.61
N GLY A 178 5.84 -10.78 1.67
CA GLY A 178 4.52 -11.41 1.61
C GLY A 178 3.46 -10.84 2.57
N ARG A 179 3.81 -9.83 3.37
CA ARG A 179 2.86 -9.00 4.13
C ARG A 179 2.47 -7.76 3.34
N GLU A 180 1.22 -7.37 3.48
CA GLU A 180 0.63 -6.16 2.92
C GLU A 180 -0.13 -5.41 4.00
N LEU A 181 0.20 -4.13 4.21
CA LEU A 181 -0.48 -3.26 5.15
C LEU A 181 -0.97 -2.01 4.42
N SER A 182 -2.28 -1.83 4.36
CA SER A 182 -2.94 -0.72 3.67
C SER A 182 -3.59 0.25 4.65
N VAL A 183 -3.27 1.53 4.53
CA VAL A 183 -3.94 2.64 5.21
C VAL A 183 -4.86 3.33 4.20
N PHE A 184 -6.16 3.22 4.41
CA PHE A 184 -7.19 3.86 3.61
C PHE A 184 -7.69 5.10 4.32
N CYS A 185 -7.84 6.21 3.60
CA CYS A 185 -8.58 7.37 4.03
C CYS A 185 -9.77 7.52 3.08
N LEU A 186 -11.00 7.33 3.55
CA LEU A 186 -12.22 7.34 2.74
C LEU A 186 -13.13 8.48 3.16
N TRP A 187 -13.79 9.12 2.20
CA TRP A 187 -14.80 10.17 2.44
C TRP A 187 -15.83 10.20 1.30
N HIS A 188 -17.10 10.39 1.64
CA HIS A 188 -18.19 10.61 0.68
C HIS A 188 -19.14 11.64 1.26
N ASP A 189 -18.97 12.92 0.89
CA ASP A 189 -19.73 14.07 1.40
C ASP A 189 -19.83 14.12 2.94
N SER A 190 -18.83 13.56 3.62
CA SER A 190 -18.80 13.35 5.06
C SER A 190 -17.36 13.36 5.59
N ALA A 191 -17.23 13.46 6.91
CA ALA A 191 -15.93 13.49 7.57
C ALA A 191 -15.08 12.28 7.17
N PRO A 192 -13.84 12.50 6.72
CA PRO A 192 -12.94 11.42 6.32
C PRO A 192 -12.69 10.43 7.46
N ARG A 193 -12.68 9.14 7.10
CA ARG A 193 -12.42 8.03 8.01
C ARG A 193 -11.17 7.31 7.56
N VAL A 194 -10.33 6.94 8.53
CA VAL A 194 -9.10 6.21 8.26
C VAL A 194 -9.25 4.77 8.74
N GLU A 195 -8.98 3.83 7.86
CA GLU A 195 -9.03 2.39 8.09
C GLU A 195 -7.65 1.80 7.81
N ILE A 196 -7.23 0.84 8.63
CA ILE A 196 -5.94 0.17 8.50
C ILE A 196 -6.23 -1.32 8.34
N GLU A 197 -5.75 -1.89 7.24
CA GLU A 197 -5.90 -3.29 6.90
C GLU A 197 -4.51 -3.94 6.81
N ASP A 198 -4.31 -5.07 7.51
CA ASP A 198 -3.09 -5.88 7.43
C ASP A 198 -3.46 -7.27 6.91
N ARG A 199 -2.77 -7.71 5.86
CA ARG A 199 -2.92 -9.02 5.23
C ARG A 199 -1.56 -9.69 5.14
N ALA A 200 -1.50 -10.94 5.56
CA ALA A 200 -0.35 -11.82 5.34
C ALA A 200 -0.74 -12.91 4.34
N THR A 201 0.12 -13.12 3.34
CA THR A 201 -0.07 -14.14 2.28
C THR A 201 0.68 -15.42 2.60
#